data_AF-A0A4U5M9P3-F1
#
_entry.id   AF-A0A4U5M9P3-F1
#
_cell.length_a   1.000
_cell.length_b   1.000
_cell.length_c   1.000
_cell.angle_alpha   90.00
_cell.angle_beta   90.00
_cell.angle_gamma   90.00
#
_symmetry.space_group_name_H-M   'P 1'
#
loop_
_entity.id
_entity.type
_entity.pdbx_description
1 polymer ?
#
loop_
_entity_poly.entity_id
_entity_poly.type
_entity_poly.pdbx_seq_one_letter_code
_entity_poly.pdbx_strand_id
1 'polypeptide(L)'
;MFDAPPALKYCDLLRQVSGKLPKLLEGDSHSLLQPIARTEVLKALKRPSTAPGPDKVTYRELLDIDPYGEALANLFSHCLSTQRIPQSWRDARTILLFKKGDHSDLSNWRPITLANTLYKTYTSILAKRISSIKYLVDPHQKGFTDYDGCGDHTATLAVMIERTMNTKKDIAVSWLDLRNAFGSVPPSVILETLDAIGFPREIVNTVRDLYLGSTTTVATAYGETHPISILSGVKQGDPISPILFNLCIEVLIRSLDLNVVKGVSFCR
;
A
#
# COMPACT_ATOMS: atom_id res chain seq x y z
N MET A 1 18.62 17.89 -28.06
CA MET A 1 17.67 18.24 -26.99
C MET A 1 16.45 17.38 -27.25
N PHE A 2 16.34 16.23 -26.57
CA PHE A 2 15.13 15.41 -26.67
C PHE A 2 14.11 16.09 -25.75
N ASP A 3 13.15 16.80 -26.33
CA ASP A 3 12.01 17.29 -25.57
C ASP A 3 11.34 16.07 -24.94
N ALA A 4 11.30 16.03 -23.61
CA ALA A 4 10.59 14.99 -22.89
C ALA A 4 9.11 15.06 -23.33
N PRO A 5 8.51 13.94 -23.78
CA PRO A 5 7.09 13.94 -24.09
C PRO A 5 6.29 14.40 -22.86
N PRO A 6 5.14 15.07 -23.07
CA PRO A 6 4.31 15.52 -21.96
C PRO A 6 4.02 14.36 -21.01
N ALA A 7 4.13 14.61 -19.70
CA ALA A 7 3.93 13.58 -18.69
C ALA A 7 2.57 12.90 -18.90
N LEU A 8 2.57 11.60 -19.21
CA LEU A 8 1.33 10.83 -19.29
C LEU A 8 0.65 10.87 -17.91
N LYS A 9 -0.62 11.26 -17.88
CA LYS A 9 -1.40 11.21 -16.64
C LYS A 9 -1.75 9.75 -16.35
N TYR A 10 -1.77 9.41 -15.07
CA TYR A 10 -2.14 8.08 -14.60
C TYR A 10 -3.49 7.60 -15.17
N CYS A 11 -4.49 8.49 -15.20
CA CYS A 11 -5.82 8.20 -15.70
C CYS A 11 -5.81 7.77 -17.18
N ASP A 12 -4.93 8.35 -17.98
CA ASP A 12 -4.80 8.03 -19.41
C ASP A 12 -4.13 6.67 -19.59
N LEU A 13 -3.09 6.38 -18.80
CA LEU A 13 -2.49 5.05 -18.72
C LEU A 13 -3.52 3.99 -18.31
N LEU A 14 -4.27 4.27 -17.22
CA LEU A 14 -5.27 3.35 -16.68
C LEU A 14 -6.32 3.00 -17.74
N ARG A 15 -6.85 4.00 -18.47
CA ARG A 15 -7.82 3.75 -19.55
C ARG A 15 -7.26 2.83 -20.63
N GLN A 16 -6.00 3.06 -21.05
CA GLN A 16 -5.35 2.28 -22.09
C GLN A 16 -5.08 0.82 -21.68
N VAL A 17 -4.79 0.57 -20.40
CA VAL A 17 -4.45 -0.78 -19.91
C VAL A 17 -5.58 -1.48 -19.17
N SER A 18 -6.70 -0.80 -18.90
CA SER A 18 -7.84 -1.29 -18.11
C SER A 18 -8.35 -2.68 -18.52
N GLY A 19 -8.39 -2.96 -19.83
CA GLY A 19 -8.82 -4.25 -20.38
C GLY A 19 -7.82 -5.40 -20.19
N LYS A 20 -6.58 -5.09 -19.77
CA LYS A 20 -5.49 -6.07 -19.57
C LYS A 20 -5.03 -6.15 -18.12
N LEU A 21 -5.61 -5.34 -17.23
CA LEU A 21 -5.44 -5.54 -15.80
C LEU A 21 -6.05 -6.88 -15.39
N PRO A 22 -5.41 -7.61 -14.45
CA PRO A 22 -6.03 -8.78 -13.86
C PRO A 22 -7.38 -8.38 -13.27
N LYS A 23 -8.43 -9.14 -13.59
CA LYS A 23 -9.77 -8.88 -13.09
C LYS A 23 -10.04 -9.71 -11.87
N LEU A 24 -10.61 -9.08 -10.86
CA LEU A 24 -11.04 -9.79 -9.66
C LEU A 24 -12.14 -10.80 -10.03
N LEU A 25 -11.93 -12.06 -9.65
CA LEU A 25 -12.93 -13.10 -9.88
C LEU A 25 -14.10 -12.98 -8.89
N GLU A 26 -15.26 -13.50 -9.27
CA GLU A 26 -16.47 -13.43 -8.45
C GLU A 26 -16.31 -14.14 -7.10
N GLY A 27 -15.64 -15.31 -7.08
CA GLY A 27 -15.35 -16.04 -5.84
C GLY A 27 -14.47 -15.24 -4.86
N ASP A 28 -13.48 -14.51 -5.39
CA ASP A 28 -12.62 -13.64 -4.58
C ASP A 28 -13.39 -12.42 -4.07
N SER A 29 -14.27 -11.85 -4.91
CA SER A 29 -15.18 -10.76 -4.52
C SER A 29 -16.04 -11.17 -3.32
N HIS A 30 -16.65 -12.36 -3.37
CA HIS A 30 -17.43 -12.89 -2.25
C HIS A 30 -16.58 -13.14 -1.00
N SER A 31 -15.35 -13.63 -1.16
CA SER A 31 -14.40 -13.86 -0.06
C SER A 31 -14.02 -12.56 0.65
N LEU A 32 -13.74 -11.49 -0.11
CA LEU A 32 -13.41 -10.17 0.45
C LEU A 32 -14.52 -9.61 1.34
N LEU A 33 -15.78 -9.88 0.98
CA LEU A 33 -16.98 -9.35 1.64
C LEU A 33 -17.49 -10.20 2.81
N GLN A 34 -16.90 -11.36 3.07
CA GLN A 34 -17.32 -12.17 4.21
C GLN A 34 -17.20 -11.39 5.52
N PRO A 35 -18.08 -11.64 6.52
CA PRO A 35 -17.86 -11.13 7.87
C PRO A 35 -16.44 -11.43 8.36
N ILE A 36 -15.88 -10.53 9.15
CA ILE A 36 -14.53 -10.67 9.68
C ILE A 36 -14.54 -11.74 10.77
N ALA A 37 -13.74 -12.79 10.58
CA ALA A 37 -13.71 -13.90 11.52
C ALA A 37 -12.83 -13.57 12.73
N ARG A 38 -13.21 -14.10 13.90
CA ARG A 38 -12.41 -14.02 15.14
C ARG A 38 -10.97 -14.49 14.94
N THR A 39 -10.77 -15.52 14.11
CA THR A 39 -9.43 -16.05 13.81
C THR A 39 -8.57 -15.06 13.03
N GLU A 40 -9.16 -14.21 12.18
CA GLU A 40 -8.44 -13.13 11.50
C GLU A 40 -8.02 -12.05 12.49
N VAL A 41 -8.92 -11.68 13.41
CA VAL A 41 -8.63 -10.73 14.50
C VAL A 41 -7.49 -11.23 15.38
N LEU A 42 -7.59 -12.45 15.91
CA LEU A 42 -6.56 -13.02 16.79
C LEU A 42 -5.20 -13.13 16.07
N LYS A 43 -5.19 -13.46 14.77
CA LYS A 43 -3.95 -13.44 13.97
C LYS A 43 -3.42 -12.02 13.80
N ALA A 44 -4.28 -11.02 13.60
CA ALA A 44 -3.89 -9.62 13.46
C ALA A 44 -3.35 -9.01 14.77
N LEU A 45 -3.87 -9.44 15.93
CA LEU A 45 -3.42 -9.00 17.26
C LEU A 45 -2.09 -9.65 17.70
N LYS A 46 -1.75 -10.84 17.17
CA LYS A 46 -0.47 -11.53 17.42
C LYS A 46 0.68 -10.86 16.65
N ARG A 47 1.00 -9.62 17.01
CA ARG A 47 2.10 -8.83 16.44
C ARG A 47 3.13 -8.48 17.52
N PRO A 48 4.41 -8.29 17.14
CA PRO A 48 5.39 -7.72 18.05
C PRO A 48 4.95 -6.33 18.51
N SER A 49 5.38 -5.93 19.71
CA SER A 49 5.00 -4.65 20.32
C SER A 49 5.42 -3.49 19.40
N THR A 50 4.45 -2.79 18.80
CA THR A 50 4.67 -1.56 18.04
C THR A 50 4.17 -0.37 18.83
N ALA A 51 4.73 0.81 18.57
CA ALA A 51 4.23 2.06 19.15
C ALA A 51 2.71 2.23 18.86
N PRO A 52 1.90 2.57 19.88
CA PRO A 52 0.47 2.82 19.71
C PRO A 52 0.24 4.17 19.02
N GLY A 53 -1.01 4.36 18.57
CA GLY A 53 -1.47 5.62 18.00
C GLY A 53 -1.73 6.71 19.06
N PRO A 54 -2.42 7.80 18.68
CA PRO A 54 -2.85 8.85 19.59
C PRO A 54 -3.59 8.38 20.84
N ASP A 55 -4.39 7.30 20.72
CA ASP A 55 -5.15 6.71 21.83
C ASP A 55 -4.29 5.95 22.86
N LYS A 56 -3.01 5.72 22.55
CA LYS A 56 -2.04 4.97 23.36
C LYS A 56 -2.41 3.50 23.61
N VAL A 57 -3.46 2.98 22.98
CA VAL A 57 -3.91 1.58 23.13
C VAL A 57 -3.00 0.66 22.32
N THR A 58 -2.51 -0.39 22.96
CA THR A 58 -1.60 -1.39 22.40
C THR A 58 -2.33 -2.66 21.95
N TYR A 59 -1.68 -3.48 21.12
CA TYR A 59 -2.25 -4.78 20.70
C TYR A 59 -2.49 -5.73 21.88
N ARG A 60 -1.64 -5.62 22.92
CA ARG A 60 -1.76 -6.43 24.14
C ARG A 60 -3.02 -6.06 24.91
N GLU A 61 -3.27 -4.77 25.12
CA GLU A 61 -4.48 -4.31 25.81
C GLU A 61 -5.76 -4.69 25.04
N LEU A 62 -5.74 -4.63 23.70
CA LEU A 62 -6.87 -5.12 22.90
C LEU A 62 -7.11 -6.62 23.10
N LEU A 63 -6.04 -7.42 23.18
CA LEU A 63 -6.15 -8.86 23.45
C LEU A 63 -6.60 -9.15 24.89
N ASP A 64 -6.19 -8.33 25.86
CA ASP A 64 -6.63 -8.46 27.25
C ASP A 64 -8.13 -8.13 27.40
N ILE A 65 -8.64 -7.16 26.63
CA ILE A 65 -10.05 -6.76 26.62
C ILE A 65 -10.94 -7.74 25.84
N ASP A 66 -10.47 -8.26 24.70
CA ASP A 66 -11.22 -9.19 23.84
C ASP A 66 -10.36 -10.43 23.49
N PRO A 67 -10.09 -11.32 24.47
CA PRO A 67 -9.16 -12.44 24.30
C PRO A 67 -9.62 -13.48 23.27
N TYR A 68 -10.91 -13.49 22.95
CA TYR A 68 -11.50 -14.37 21.93
C TYR A 68 -11.70 -13.67 20.58
N GLY A 69 -11.48 -12.34 20.51
CA GLY A 69 -11.62 -11.54 19.29
C GLY A 69 -13.06 -11.38 18.79
N GLU A 70 -14.06 -11.64 19.63
CA GLU A 70 -15.47 -11.67 19.22
C GLU A 70 -16.07 -10.28 19.10
N ALA A 71 -15.84 -9.43 20.08
CA ALA A 71 -16.32 -8.05 20.05
C ALA A 71 -15.68 -7.28 18.88
N LEU A 72 -14.37 -7.47 18.68
CA LEU A 72 -13.62 -6.86 17.58
C LEU A 72 -14.04 -7.42 16.23
N ALA A 73 -14.28 -8.73 16.10
CA ALA A 73 -14.80 -9.31 14.86
C ALA A 73 -16.16 -8.72 14.48
N ASN A 74 -17.06 -8.56 15.45
CA ASN A 74 -18.37 -7.94 15.22
C ASN A 74 -18.23 -6.45 14.83
N LEU A 75 -17.38 -5.71 15.54
CA LEU A 75 -17.09 -4.30 15.23
C LEU A 75 -16.54 -4.14 13.80
N PHE A 76 -15.54 -4.93 13.44
CA PHE A 76 -14.91 -4.85 12.12
C PHE A 76 -15.85 -5.32 11.01
N SER A 77 -16.66 -6.36 11.26
CA SER A 77 -17.71 -6.80 10.33
C SER A 77 -18.76 -5.71 10.10
N HIS A 78 -19.13 -4.99 11.17
CA HIS A 78 -20.04 -3.84 11.07
C HIS A 78 -19.42 -2.69 10.28
N CYS A 79 -18.13 -2.40 10.47
CA CYS A 79 -17.42 -1.40 9.67
C CYS A 79 -17.41 -1.78 8.18
N LEU A 80 -17.15 -3.06 7.87
CA LEU A 80 -17.15 -3.56 6.50
C LEU A 80 -18.54 -3.51 5.85
N SER A 81 -19.59 -3.91 6.55
CA SER A 81 -20.96 -3.90 6.00
C SER A 81 -21.50 -2.50 5.78
N THR A 82 -21.24 -1.58 6.71
CA THR A 82 -21.64 -0.17 6.61
C THR A 82 -20.70 0.67 5.74
N GLN A 83 -19.52 0.15 5.42
CA GLN A 83 -18.45 0.83 4.68
C GLN A 83 -17.98 2.11 5.38
N ARG A 84 -18.05 2.12 6.72
CA ARG A 84 -17.71 3.26 7.57
C ARG A 84 -16.78 2.83 8.69
N ILE A 85 -15.75 3.62 8.94
CA ILE A 85 -14.91 3.49 10.13
C ILE A 85 -15.26 4.56 11.18
N PRO A 86 -15.01 4.28 12.48
CA PRO A 86 -15.13 5.29 13.53
C PRO A 86 -14.31 6.54 13.22
N GLN A 87 -14.86 7.72 13.51
CA GLN A 87 -14.18 8.99 13.25
C GLN A 87 -12.81 9.08 13.95
N SER A 88 -12.70 8.54 15.16
CA SER A 88 -11.44 8.51 15.93
C SER A 88 -10.32 7.70 15.27
N TRP A 89 -10.63 6.88 14.27
CA TRP A 89 -9.61 6.12 13.52
C TRP A 89 -9.01 6.93 12.36
N ARG A 90 -9.62 8.07 11.99
CA ARG A 90 -9.16 8.92 10.90
C ARG A 90 -8.01 9.84 11.31
N ASP A 91 -7.85 10.05 12.60
CA ASP A 91 -6.79 10.87 13.17
C ASP A 91 -5.55 10.02 13.43
N ALA A 92 -4.39 10.54 13.04
CA ALA A 92 -3.11 9.88 13.23
C ALA A 92 -2.04 10.85 13.72
N ARG A 93 -0.96 10.33 14.30
CA ARG A 93 0.18 11.16 14.71
C ARG A 93 1.41 10.82 13.88
N THR A 94 1.96 11.79 13.20
CA THR A 94 3.20 11.65 12.44
C THR A 94 4.40 12.00 13.30
N ILE A 95 5.39 11.11 13.35
CA ILE A 95 6.71 11.38 13.93
C ILE A 95 7.73 11.48 12.81
N LEU A 96 8.76 12.30 12.99
CA LEU A 96 9.87 12.42 12.04
C LEU A 96 11.07 11.61 12.53
N LEU A 97 11.52 10.65 11.72
CA LEU A 97 12.74 9.89 11.97
C LEU A 97 13.87 10.43 11.11
N PHE A 98 14.97 10.83 11.75
CA PHE A 98 16.13 11.33 11.02
C PHE A 98 16.76 10.21 10.16
N LYS A 99 17.06 10.52 8.90
CA LYS A 99 17.65 9.58 7.94
C LYS A 99 19.17 9.74 7.85
N LYS A 100 19.66 10.94 7.51
CA LYS A 100 21.10 11.29 7.32
C LYS A 100 21.24 12.77 6.97
N GLY A 101 22.46 13.32 6.96
CA GLY A 101 22.73 14.64 6.36
C GLY A 101 22.44 15.81 7.29
N ASP A 102 21.98 16.93 6.74
CA ASP A 102 21.63 18.13 7.51
C ASP A 102 20.25 17.97 8.16
N HIS A 103 20.16 18.28 9.46
CA HIS A 103 18.93 18.28 10.23
C HIS A 103 17.95 19.38 9.81
N SER A 104 18.43 20.47 9.18
CA SER A 104 17.58 21.57 8.72
C SER A 104 16.78 21.24 7.46
N ASP A 105 17.21 20.25 6.68
CA ASP A 105 16.55 19.83 5.45
C ASP A 105 15.51 18.74 5.74
N LEU A 106 14.23 19.04 5.54
CA LEU A 106 13.12 18.10 5.74
C LEU A 106 13.21 16.83 4.88
N SER A 107 13.90 16.86 3.74
CA SER A 107 14.10 15.68 2.88
C SER A 107 14.98 14.60 3.52
N ASN A 108 15.74 14.99 4.56
CA ASN A 108 16.56 14.12 5.39
C ASN A 108 15.78 13.48 6.55
N TRP A 109 14.47 13.69 6.64
CA TRP A 109 13.60 13.08 7.63
C TRP A 109 12.59 12.15 6.97
N ARG A 110 12.24 11.08 7.67
CA ARG A 110 11.18 10.14 7.26
C ARG A 110 9.94 10.37 8.12
N PRO A 111 8.81 10.77 7.54
CA PRO A 111 7.55 10.79 8.28
C PRO A 111 7.08 9.35 8.51
N ILE A 112 6.74 9.04 9.76
CA ILE A 112 6.10 7.77 10.14
C ILE A 112 4.77 8.08 10.79
N THR A 113 3.69 7.57 10.20
CA THR A 113 2.34 7.77 10.71
C THR A 113 1.98 6.70 11.72
N LEU A 114 1.72 7.11 12.95
CA LEU A 114 1.20 6.29 14.03
C LEU A 114 -0.32 6.40 14.06
N ALA A 115 -1.00 5.40 13.50
CA ALA A 115 -2.45 5.25 13.59
C ALA A 115 -2.85 4.41 14.80
N ASN A 116 -4.09 4.59 15.27
CA ASN A 116 -4.67 3.81 16.36
C ASN A 116 -4.59 2.31 16.10
N THR A 117 -4.41 1.53 17.16
CA THR A 117 -4.16 0.08 17.02
C THR A 117 -5.38 -0.66 16.47
N LEU A 118 -6.60 -0.23 16.81
CA LEU A 118 -7.83 -0.75 16.21
C LEU A 118 -7.87 -0.54 14.69
N TYR A 119 -7.54 0.67 14.22
CA TYR A 119 -7.43 0.98 12.80
C TYR A 119 -6.42 0.06 12.12
N LYS A 120 -5.19 -0.04 12.65
CA LYS A 120 -4.15 -0.92 12.09
C LYS A 120 -4.58 -2.39 12.07
N THR A 121 -5.31 -2.83 13.09
CA THR A 121 -5.82 -4.21 13.15
C THR A 121 -6.81 -4.45 12.01
N TYR A 122 -7.80 -3.57 11.86
CA TYR A 122 -8.79 -3.62 10.79
C TYR A 122 -8.17 -3.57 9.39
N THR A 123 -7.33 -2.57 9.11
CA THR A 123 -6.70 -2.42 7.79
C THR A 123 -5.75 -3.57 7.48
N SER A 124 -5.14 -4.19 8.49
CA SER A 124 -4.30 -5.36 8.27
C SER A 124 -5.06 -6.63 7.88
N ILE A 125 -6.30 -6.79 8.36
CA ILE A 125 -7.17 -7.90 7.97
C ILE A 125 -7.57 -7.72 6.51
N LEU A 126 -8.01 -6.51 6.12
CA LEU A 126 -8.32 -6.17 4.74
C LEU A 126 -7.11 -6.36 3.82
N ALA A 127 -5.93 -5.87 4.25
CA ALA A 127 -4.69 -6.04 3.52
C ALA A 127 -4.39 -7.53 3.26
N LYS A 128 -4.55 -8.37 4.29
CA LYS A 128 -4.30 -9.81 4.18
C LYS A 128 -5.27 -10.50 3.24
N ARG A 129 -6.56 -10.14 3.28
CA ARG A 129 -7.57 -10.64 2.35
C ARG A 129 -7.21 -10.28 0.91
N ILE A 130 -6.91 -9.02 0.62
CA ILE A 130 -6.52 -8.56 -0.72
C ILE A 130 -5.22 -9.25 -1.17
N SER A 131 -4.19 -9.26 -0.32
CA SER A 131 -2.89 -9.87 -0.64
C SER A 131 -2.90 -11.39 -0.77
N SER A 132 -3.98 -12.07 -0.37
CA SER A 132 -4.15 -13.51 -0.64
C SER A 132 -4.50 -13.79 -2.10
N ILE A 133 -4.96 -12.79 -2.84
CA ILE A 133 -5.35 -12.89 -4.24
C ILE A 133 -4.12 -12.59 -5.11
N LYS A 134 -3.19 -13.55 -5.13
CA LYS A 134 -1.82 -13.35 -5.66
C LYS A 134 -1.77 -12.99 -7.16
N TYR A 135 -2.77 -13.38 -7.96
CA TYR A 135 -2.78 -13.12 -9.40
C TYR A 135 -3.08 -11.66 -9.77
N LEU A 136 -3.45 -10.80 -8.81
CA LEU A 136 -3.71 -9.37 -9.05
C LEU A 136 -2.43 -8.53 -9.18
N VAL A 137 -1.28 -9.08 -8.79
CA VAL A 137 0.01 -8.39 -8.83
C VAL A 137 0.97 -9.22 -9.67
N ASP A 138 1.72 -8.58 -10.57
CA ASP A 138 2.70 -9.27 -11.40
C ASP A 138 3.73 -10.03 -10.54
N PRO A 139 4.06 -11.30 -10.86
CA PRO A 139 4.98 -12.10 -10.07
C PRO A 139 6.41 -11.54 -10.01
N HIS A 140 6.81 -10.63 -10.91
CA HIS A 140 8.10 -9.94 -10.87
C HIS A 140 8.09 -8.73 -9.93
N GLN A 141 6.91 -8.23 -9.55
CA GLN A 141 6.77 -7.24 -8.49
C GLN A 141 6.90 -7.94 -7.14
N LYS A 142 8.10 -7.87 -6.56
CA LYS A 142 8.40 -8.50 -5.27
C LYS A 142 8.31 -7.55 -4.08
N GLY A 143 8.19 -6.23 -4.32
CA GLY A 143 8.07 -5.23 -3.26
C GLY A 143 6.84 -5.47 -2.39
N PHE A 144 7.00 -5.43 -1.07
CA PHE A 144 5.90 -5.62 -0.10
C PHE A 144 5.14 -6.95 -0.25
N THR A 145 5.80 -7.97 -0.79
CA THR A 145 5.28 -9.34 -0.86
C THR A 145 5.95 -10.23 0.18
N ASP A 146 5.47 -11.46 0.31
CA ASP A 146 6.03 -12.46 1.24
C ASP A 146 7.32 -13.13 0.70
N TYR A 147 7.82 -12.70 -0.46
CA TYR A 147 9.00 -13.27 -1.14
C TYR A 147 10.27 -12.46 -0.85
N ASP A 148 11.42 -13.13 -0.80
CA ASP A 148 12.72 -12.45 -0.83
C ASP A 148 13.02 -11.92 -2.24
N GLY A 149 12.43 -10.77 -2.56
CA GLY A 149 12.62 -10.12 -3.84
C GLY A 149 14.04 -9.65 -4.10
N CYS A 150 14.77 -9.23 -3.05
CA CYS A 150 16.12 -8.73 -3.19
C CYS A 150 17.07 -9.83 -3.63
N GLY A 151 17.00 -11.01 -2.99
CA GLY A 151 17.79 -12.18 -3.38
C GLY A 151 17.47 -12.64 -4.79
N ASP A 152 16.18 -12.80 -5.10
CA ASP A 152 15.71 -13.27 -6.41
C ASP A 152 16.15 -12.33 -7.54
N HIS A 153 15.85 -11.03 -7.43
CA HIS A 153 16.24 -10.04 -8.45
C HIS A 153 17.76 -9.89 -8.61
N THR A 154 18.53 -10.02 -7.51
CA THR A 154 20.00 -9.99 -7.58
C THR A 154 20.55 -11.22 -8.31
N ALA A 155 20.01 -12.40 -8.02
CA ALA A 155 20.39 -13.63 -8.70
C ALA A 155 20.02 -13.59 -10.20
N THR A 156 18.83 -13.12 -10.53
CA THR A 156 18.39 -12.91 -11.92
C THR A 156 19.36 -12.00 -12.67
N LEU A 157 19.73 -10.86 -12.08
CA LEU A 157 20.68 -9.92 -12.69
C LEU A 157 22.06 -10.55 -12.88
N ALA A 158 22.57 -11.30 -11.90
CA ALA A 158 23.85 -11.99 -12.01
C ALA A 158 23.89 -12.98 -13.18
N VAL A 159 22.82 -13.79 -13.35
CA VAL A 159 22.69 -14.72 -14.48
C VAL A 159 22.62 -13.97 -15.82
N MET A 160 21.95 -12.82 -15.88
CA MET A 160 21.90 -12.00 -17.10
C MET A 160 23.26 -11.45 -17.49
N ILE A 161 24.05 -10.97 -16.51
CA ILE A 161 25.41 -10.49 -16.73
C ILE A 161 26.30 -11.64 -17.24
N GLU A 162 26.25 -12.81 -16.58
CA GLU A 162 27.05 -13.98 -16.97
C GLU A 162 26.74 -14.45 -18.41
N ARG A 163 25.46 -14.56 -18.76
CA ARG A 163 25.02 -14.92 -20.12
C ARG A 163 25.49 -13.91 -21.16
N THR A 164 25.46 -12.63 -20.82
CA THR A 164 25.90 -11.55 -21.72
C THR A 164 27.40 -11.63 -21.97
N MET A 165 28.20 -11.89 -20.93
CA MET A 165 29.64 -12.11 -21.04
C MET A 165 29.96 -13.33 -21.94
N ASN A 166 29.25 -14.45 -21.75
CA ASN A 166 29.44 -15.67 -22.54
C ASN A 166 29.04 -15.50 -24.02
N THR A 167 28.04 -14.66 -24.29
CA THR A 167 27.54 -14.41 -25.67
C THR A 167 28.20 -13.22 -26.35
N LYS A 168 29.12 -12.51 -25.68
CA LYS A 168 29.80 -11.29 -26.17
C LYS A 168 28.82 -10.22 -26.66
N LYS A 169 27.70 -10.08 -25.97
CA LYS A 169 26.72 -9.00 -26.20
C LYS A 169 26.96 -7.87 -25.19
N ASP A 170 26.31 -6.74 -25.40
CA ASP A 170 26.28 -5.65 -24.43
C ASP A 170 25.01 -5.70 -23.58
N ILE A 171 25.10 -5.31 -22.31
CA ILE A 171 23.97 -5.13 -21.40
C ILE A 171 24.04 -3.74 -20.78
N ALA A 172 22.90 -3.05 -20.75
CA ALA A 172 22.71 -1.81 -20.00
C ALA A 172 21.68 -2.06 -18.91
N VAL A 173 21.98 -1.61 -17.68
CA VAL A 173 21.09 -1.73 -16.53
C VAL A 173 20.73 -0.33 -16.06
N SER A 174 19.43 -0.10 -15.81
CA SER A 174 18.92 1.17 -15.31
C SER A 174 18.17 0.95 -14.00
N TRP A 175 18.46 1.77 -13.00
CA TRP A 175 17.79 1.77 -11.71
C TRP A 175 16.85 2.96 -11.66
N LEU A 176 15.55 2.68 -11.58
CA LEU A 176 14.51 3.70 -11.48
C LEU A 176 14.06 3.80 -10.04
N ASP A 177 14.12 5.01 -9.47
CA ASP A 177 13.59 5.29 -8.13
C ASP A 177 12.43 6.28 -8.23
N LEU A 178 11.31 5.93 -7.60
CA LEU A 178 10.12 6.76 -7.58
C LEU A 178 10.24 7.80 -6.46
N ARG A 179 10.38 9.08 -6.84
CA ARG A 179 10.42 10.18 -5.87
C ARG A 179 9.13 10.21 -5.06
N ASN A 180 9.25 10.11 -3.73
CA ASN A 180 8.12 10.13 -2.80
C ASN A 180 7.01 9.13 -3.17
N ALA A 181 7.37 7.89 -3.49
CA ALA A 181 6.44 6.87 -3.99
C ALA A 181 5.16 6.75 -3.15
N PHE A 182 5.27 6.70 -1.82
CA PHE A 182 4.12 6.60 -0.92
C PHE A 182 3.33 7.92 -0.83
N GLY A 183 4.01 9.06 -0.66
CA GLY A 183 3.35 10.35 -0.48
C GLY A 183 2.75 10.96 -1.75
N SER A 184 3.10 10.44 -2.93
CA SER A 184 2.69 10.99 -4.23
C SER A 184 1.44 10.36 -4.82
N VAL A 185 0.97 9.20 -4.33
CA VAL A 185 -0.23 8.53 -4.87
C VAL A 185 -1.50 9.18 -4.30
N PRO A 186 -2.32 9.86 -5.11
CA PRO A 186 -3.57 10.45 -4.63
C PRO A 186 -4.61 9.37 -4.32
N PRO A 187 -5.51 9.57 -3.35
CA PRO A 187 -6.60 8.63 -3.07
C PRO A 187 -7.48 8.33 -4.30
N SER A 188 -7.70 9.29 -5.19
CA SER A 188 -8.47 9.08 -6.42
C SER A 188 -7.85 8.01 -7.32
N VAL A 189 -6.52 7.99 -7.44
CA VAL A 189 -5.80 6.98 -8.23
C VAL A 189 -6.01 5.58 -7.65
N ILE A 190 -5.98 5.44 -6.33
CA ILE A 190 -6.25 4.16 -5.66
C ILE A 190 -7.67 3.69 -5.98
N LEU A 191 -8.65 4.57 -5.83
CA LEU A 191 -10.07 4.23 -6.06
C LEU A 191 -10.33 3.86 -7.53
N GLU A 192 -9.84 4.66 -8.47
CA GLU A 192 -9.94 4.38 -9.91
C GLU A 192 -9.28 3.04 -10.27
N THR A 193 -8.16 2.70 -9.64
CA THR A 193 -7.47 1.42 -9.86
C THR A 193 -8.30 0.24 -9.35
N LEU A 194 -8.85 0.35 -8.13
CA LEU A 194 -9.69 -0.71 -7.57
C LEU A 194 -10.96 -0.93 -8.42
N ASP A 195 -11.59 0.16 -8.86
CA ASP A 195 -12.73 0.11 -9.79
C ASP A 195 -12.35 -0.56 -11.11
N ALA A 196 -11.19 -0.21 -11.68
CA ALA A 196 -10.71 -0.79 -12.94
C ALA A 196 -10.34 -2.28 -12.82
N ILE A 197 -9.86 -2.74 -11.67
CA ILE A 197 -9.60 -4.17 -11.40
C ILE A 197 -10.90 -4.95 -11.17
N GLY A 198 -11.98 -4.25 -10.78
CA GLY A 198 -13.29 -4.84 -10.54
C GLY A 198 -13.53 -5.23 -9.07
N PHE A 199 -12.92 -4.50 -8.12
CA PHE A 199 -13.23 -4.69 -6.71
C PHE A 199 -14.70 -4.38 -6.40
N PRO A 200 -15.32 -5.08 -5.43
CA PRO A 200 -16.68 -4.77 -5.01
C PRO A 200 -16.77 -3.34 -4.49
N ARG A 201 -17.90 -2.69 -4.76
CA ARG A 201 -18.11 -1.28 -4.40
C ARG A 201 -17.97 -1.05 -2.90
N GLU A 202 -18.30 -2.04 -2.09
CA GLU A 202 -18.18 -2.02 -0.64
C GLU A 202 -16.72 -1.93 -0.20
N ILE A 203 -15.81 -2.67 -0.86
CA ILE A 203 -14.36 -2.58 -0.60
C ILE A 203 -13.84 -1.21 -1.05
N VAL A 204 -14.25 -0.73 -2.22
CA VAL A 204 -13.86 0.59 -2.73
C VAL A 204 -14.34 1.70 -1.80
N ASN A 205 -15.59 1.63 -1.32
CA ASN A 205 -16.16 2.59 -0.37
C ASN A 205 -15.45 2.53 0.98
N THR A 206 -15.11 1.33 1.46
CA THR A 206 -14.34 1.16 2.70
C THR A 206 -12.97 1.82 2.57
N VAL A 207 -12.24 1.55 1.47
CA VAL A 207 -10.95 2.21 1.19
C VAL A 207 -11.13 3.72 1.08
N ARG A 208 -12.19 4.21 0.41
CA ARG A 208 -12.50 5.63 0.35
C ARG A 208 -12.65 6.24 1.76
N ASP A 209 -13.37 5.57 2.66
CA ASP A 209 -13.60 6.03 4.03
C ASP A 209 -12.34 5.99 4.90
N LEU A 210 -11.42 5.05 4.62
CA LEU A 210 -10.10 4.98 5.28
C LEU A 210 -9.20 6.17 4.93
N TYR A 211 -9.29 6.69 3.70
CA TYR A 211 -8.39 7.73 3.19
C TYR A 211 -8.99 9.13 3.24
N LEU A 212 -10.25 9.32 2.83
CA LEU A 212 -10.85 10.65 2.77
C LEU A 212 -11.19 11.19 4.16
N GLY A 213 -10.84 12.45 4.41
CA GLY A 213 -11.08 13.11 5.70
C GLY A 213 -10.15 12.65 6.82
N SER A 214 -9.03 12.01 6.49
CA SER A 214 -7.98 11.70 7.45
C SER A 214 -7.19 12.95 7.82
N THR A 215 -6.83 13.07 9.09
CA THR A 215 -5.97 14.16 9.58
C THR A 215 -4.74 13.60 10.29
N THR A 216 -3.68 14.40 10.37
CA THR A 216 -2.52 14.07 11.18
C THR A 216 -1.95 15.27 11.92
N THR A 217 -1.50 15.06 13.16
CA THR A 217 -0.62 15.99 13.87
C THR A 217 0.83 15.57 13.67
N VAL A 218 1.77 16.52 13.62
CA VAL A 218 3.20 16.21 13.59
C VAL A 218 3.78 16.44 14.97
N ALA A 219 4.39 15.41 15.55
CA ALA A 219 5.10 15.53 16.81
C ALA A 219 6.48 16.14 16.59
N THR A 220 6.76 17.23 17.29
CA THR A 220 8.05 17.94 17.26
C THR A 220 8.65 18.02 18.66
N ALA A 221 9.92 18.47 18.76
CA ALA A 221 10.55 18.74 20.06
C ALA A 221 9.82 19.82 20.88
N TYR A 222 8.98 20.64 20.25
CA TYR A 222 8.25 21.76 20.86
C TYR A 222 6.77 21.44 21.12
N GLY A 223 6.36 20.19 20.93
CA GLY A 223 4.96 19.75 21.03
C GLY A 223 4.38 19.28 19.69
N GLU A 224 3.07 19.03 19.68
CA GLU A 224 2.35 18.61 18.48
C GLU A 224 1.84 19.82 17.70
N THR A 225 1.84 19.73 16.38
CA THR A 225 1.22 20.74 15.52
C THR A 225 -0.31 20.71 15.63
N HIS A 226 -0.97 21.73 15.09
CA HIS A 226 -2.39 21.65 14.78
C HIS A 226 -2.66 20.49 13.79
N PRO A 227 -3.89 19.92 13.77
CA PRO A 227 -4.26 18.89 12.82
C PRO A 227 -4.09 19.35 11.37
N ILE A 228 -3.45 18.53 10.56
CA ILE A 228 -3.19 18.75 9.13
C ILE A 228 -4.03 17.75 8.34
N SER A 229 -4.79 18.24 7.36
CA SER A 229 -5.57 17.36 6.47
C SER A 229 -4.65 16.60 5.52
N ILE A 230 -4.84 15.28 5.42
CA ILE A 230 -4.09 14.43 4.49
C ILE A 230 -4.82 14.43 3.15
N LEU A 231 -4.24 15.09 2.14
CA LEU A 231 -4.85 15.24 0.81
C LEU A 231 -4.31 14.23 -0.22
N SER A 232 -3.10 13.72 -0.01
CA SER A 232 -2.42 12.81 -0.92
C SER A 232 -1.51 11.85 -0.17
N GLY A 233 -1.26 10.71 -0.79
CA GLY A 233 -0.34 9.70 -0.31
C GLY A 233 -1.03 8.55 0.42
N VAL A 234 -0.42 7.38 0.30
CA VAL A 234 -0.71 6.25 1.17
C VAL A 234 -0.07 6.49 2.56
N LYS A 235 -0.77 6.12 3.64
CA LYS A 235 -0.33 6.40 5.01
C LYS A 235 0.89 5.53 5.35
N GLN A 236 2.06 6.15 5.51
CA GLN A 236 3.29 5.41 5.78
C GLN A 236 3.24 4.78 7.18
N GLY A 237 3.09 3.46 7.24
CA GLY A 237 2.88 2.69 8.47
C GLY A 237 1.49 2.05 8.57
N ASP A 238 0.57 2.35 7.65
CA ASP A 238 -0.73 1.69 7.56
C ASP A 238 -0.61 0.32 6.85
N PRO A 239 -1.04 -0.79 7.48
CA PRO A 239 -0.95 -2.13 6.91
C PRO A 239 -1.55 -2.35 5.53
N ILE A 240 -2.60 -1.61 5.13
CA ILE A 240 -3.23 -1.77 3.80
C ILE A 240 -2.52 -0.98 2.69
N SER A 241 -1.75 0.04 3.06
CA SER A 241 -1.07 0.93 2.11
C SER A 241 -0.17 0.20 1.09
N PRO A 242 0.66 -0.79 1.49
CA PRO A 242 1.57 -1.44 0.55
C PRO A 242 0.87 -2.21 -0.57
N ILE A 243 -0.20 -2.95 -0.27
CA ILE A 243 -0.92 -3.69 -1.29
C ILE A 243 -1.68 -2.75 -2.24
N LEU A 244 -2.27 -1.66 -1.72
CA LEU A 244 -2.90 -0.64 -2.57
C LEU A 244 -1.89 0.04 -3.49
N PHE A 245 -0.69 0.32 -2.98
CA PHE A 245 0.41 0.84 -3.78
C PHE A 245 0.82 -0.13 -4.90
N ASN A 246 1.00 -1.42 -4.58
CA ASN A 246 1.32 -2.45 -5.57
C ASN A 246 0.26 -2.54 -6.67
N LEU A 247 -1.03 -2.50 -6.32
CA LEU A 247 -2.12 -2.49 -7.31
C LEU A 247 -2.06 -1.24 -8.20
N CYS A 248 -1.69 -0.07 -7.66
CA CYS A 248 -1.52 1.13 -8.47
C CYS A 248 -0.33 1.01 -9.44
N ILE A 249 0.77 0.40 -8.99
CA ILE A 249 1.97 0.14 -9.80
C ILE A 249 1.72 -0.93 -10.87
N GLU A 250 0.80 -1.87 -10.64
CA GLU A 250 0.40 -2.87 -11.65
C GLU A 250 -0.02 -2.21 -12.97
N VAL A 251 -0.73 -1.08 -12.89
CA VAL A 251 -1.13 -0.28 -14.07
C VAL A 251 0.08 0.21 -14.86
N LEU A 252 1.13 0.68 -14.15
CA LEU A 252 2.38 1.09 -14.77
C LEU A 252 3.12 -0.10 -15.40
N ILE A 253 3.26 -1.21 -14.66
CA ILE A 253 3.91 -2.44 -15.13
C ILE A 253 3.23 -2.93 -16.42
N ARG A 254 1.89 -3.03 -16.43
CA ARG A 254 1.15 -3.45 -17.62
C ARG A 254 1.30 -2.46 -18.78
N SER A 255 1.43 -1.17 -18.53
CA SER A 255 1.68 -0.20 -19.62
C SER A 255 3.02 -0.41 -20.31
N LEU A 256 4.05 -0.82 -19.57
CA LEU A 256 5.38 -1.13 -20.10
C LEU A 256 5.36 -2.42 -20.93
N ASP A 257 4.72 -3.49 -20.43
CA ASP A 257 4.54 -4.76 -21.16
C ASP A 257 3.89 -4.58 -22.54
N LEU A 258 3.05 -3.56 -22.68
CA LEU A 258 2.28 -3.31 -23.90
C LEU A 258 2.97 -2.39 -24.90
N ASN A 259 4.23 -2.00 -24.64
CA ASN A 259 4.94 -0.98 -25.41
C ASN A 259 4.15 0.34 -25.55
N VAL A 260 3.24 0.63 -24.61
CA VAL A 260 2.62 1.97 -24.52
C VAL A 260 3.73 3.01 -24.30
N VAL A 261 4.71 2.64 -23.48
CA VAL A 261 6.02 3.27 -23.45
C VAL A 261 6.94 2.51 -24.41
N LYS A 262 7.31 3.14 -25.52
CA LYS A 262 8.18 2.52 -26.54
C LYS A 262 9.61 2.33 -26.01
N GLY A 263 10.23 1.20 -26.35
CA GLY A 263 11.65 0.94 -26.09
C GLY A 263 11.96 0.30 -24.73
N VAL A 264 10.94 -0.16 -23.98
CA VAL A 264 11.10 -0.83 -22.69
C VAL A 264 10.33 -2.15 -22.71
N SER A 265 10.97 -3.24 -22.33
CA SER A 265 10.35 -4.56 -22.17
C SER A 265 10.83 -5.21 -20.87
N PHE A 266 9.95 -5.90 -20.14
CA PHE A 266 10.36 -6.66 -18.97
C PHE A 266 11.21 -7.86 -19.37
N CYS A 267 12.36 -8.00 -18.72
CA CYS A 267 13.13 -9.24 -18.76
C CYS A 267 12.46 -10.22 -17.79
N ARG A 268 12.04 -11.37 -18.30
CA ARG A 268 11.36 -12.44 -17.55
C ARG A 268 12.24 -13.68 -17.54
#